data_AF-A0A9D1E5K8-F1
#
_entry.id   AF-A0A9D1E5K8-F1
#
_cell.length_a   1.000
_cell.length_b   1.000
_cell.length_c   1.000
_cell.angle_alpha   90.00
_cell.angle_beta   90.00
_cell.angle_gamma   90.00
#
_symmetry.space_group_name_H-M   'P 1'
#
loop_
_entity.id
_entity.type
_entity.pdbx_description
1 polymer ?
#
loop_
_entity_poly.entity_id
_entity_poly.type
_entity_poly.pdbx_seq_one_letter_code
_entity_poly.pdbx_strand_id
1 'polypeptide(L)'
;MSEKKNISSGAKKAQSLTRTDENNNSRNTASVKELANESAEAKKQSQRRTEGRHKRAEAEGKARANKKEDKRKQSEQAKQARAAKMEARTAERQKAAAEKQAIKERHRREKAEQRAEKRQKRHTPGFGGWLAAVISLGATCLVLATIVTYGWINMSAMQTGMAGMYTQSLYELNAIVDNLDSNLSKARVSTSSADRARVLTDIAIESEMAEVILERMPLDITLTEEMAGFINKMGDSAQNMLYTVAAGGELEEWQIKSIEYMYANNLKLKRALNEVVATADGKAMLECLKGKGSVLDGSFSDIQNNVIEEPKGIFDGPFSDSAEDTNMSFFEGLGEISQSEAEEIAKGIFADYKVTEARCTGEATKGKLSFYNISVATEDGEMLAQLSKKGGKLVMFDSYKECAEHNFSVDRCKDIATDFLKAAGYENVKLVWVSENGTTCNINFCYVQNGVTIYPDMIKVKVCEERGLVTGAEAMTYVMNHSQRDIPAATVTEAQAKSAIDGRIEVTSSRLAIIPLNGEEILCHEFAGSFDGSDYFVYVDAQTGEEVQVLTVIGTAQGRAVL
;
A
#
# COMPACT_ATOMS: atom_id res chain seq x y z
N MET A 1 7.82 -104.56 -17.14
CA MET A 1 7.42 -105.89 -17.69
C MET A 1 6.84 -106.75 -16.54
N SER A 2 6.19 -107.92 -16.77
CA SER A 2 5.14 -108.54 -15.89
C SER A 2 5.47 -110.01 -15.40
N GLU A 3 4.67 -110.84 -14.68
CA GLU A 3 3.22 -110.85 -14.31
C GLU A 3 2.77 -111.42 -12.90
N LYS A 4 2.05 -112.57 -12.75
CA LYS A 4 1.11 -112.90 -11.60
C LYS A 4 0.89 -114.45 -11.25
N LYS A 5 0.36 -114.86 -10.03
CA LYS A 5 -0.74 -115.90 -9.66
C LYS A 5 -0.61 -117.11 -8.56
N ASN A 6 -1.58 -117.24 -7.58
CA ASN A 6 -2.52 -118.32 -6.93
C ASN A 6 -2.21 -119.66 -5.99
N ILE A 7 -3.20 -120.47 -5.37
CA ILE A 7 -3.23 -121.34 -4.03
C ILE A 7 -4.13 -122.72 -3.83
N SER A 8 -4.05 -123.67 -2.77
CA SER A 8 -4.97 -124.92 -2.39
C SER A 8 -4.91 -125.73 -0.94
N SER A 9 -5.74 -126.81 -0.53
CA SER A 9 -5.76 -127.65 0.83
C SER A 9 -6.68 -129.01 1.11
N GLY A 10 -6.66 -129.81 2.29
CA GLY A 10 -7.60 -131.02 2.73
C GLY A 10 -7.36 -132.01 4.05
N ALA A 11 -8.30 -132.94 4.59
CA ALA A 11 -8.19 -133.92 5.83
C ALA A 11 -9.28 -135.11 6.24
N LYS A 12 -9.11 -136.11 7.25
CA LYS A 12 -10.05 -137.20 7.95
C LYS A 12 -9.39 -138.27 9.01
N LYS A 13 -9.85 -139.34 9.83
CA LYS A 13 -11.03 -140.01 10.65
C LYS A 13 -10.66 -141.31 11.60
N ALA A 14 -11.43 -141.88 12.64
CA ALA A 14 -11.12 -143.10 13.58
C ALA A 14 -12.28 -144.03 14.31
N GLN A 15 -12.07 -145.09 15.23
CA GLN A 15 -13.07 -146.00 16.06
C GLN A 15 -12.55 -147.11 17.16
N SER A 16 -13.37 -147.96 17.96
CA SER A 16 -12.98 -149.13 18.94
C SER A 16 -14.06 -149.88 19.95
N LEU A 17 -13.72 -150.88 20.89
CA LEU A 17 -14.55 -151.83 21.85
C LEU A 17 -13.84 -152.44 23.19
N THR A 18 -14.15 -153.40 24.19
CA THR A 18 -14.99 -154.68 24.53
C THR A 18 -15.33 -155.09 26.09
N ARG A 19 -15.23 -156.37 26.70
CA ARG A 19 -15.87 -156.94 28.03
C ARG A 19 -15.05 -157.80 29.15
N THR A 20 -15.68 -158.61 30.09
CA THR A 20 -15.26 -159.16 31.49
C THR A 20 -15.85 -160.56 32.06
N ASP A 21 -15.57 -161.11 33.31
CA ASP A 21 -15.88 -162.52 33.90
C ASP A 21 -16.05 -162.82 35.50
N GLU A 22 -16.17 -164.09 36.09
CA GLU A 22 -16.75 -164.52 37.47
C GLU A 22 -16.04 -165.59 38.42
N ASN A 23 -16.00 -165.55 39.79
CA ASN A 23 -16.42 -164.57 40.83
C ASN A 23 -15.62 -164.71 42.20
N ASN A 24 -15.52 -163.62 42.98
CA ASN A 24 -15.13 -163.51 44.41
C ASN A 24 -13.68 -163.77 44.93
N ASN A 25 -12.64 -163.38 44.19
CA ASN A 25 -11.37 -162.90 44.82
C ASN A 25 -10.89 -161.54 44.23
N SER A 26 -11.68 -160.96 43.32
CA SER A 26 -11.43 -159.71 42.62
C SER A 26 -12.06 -158.51 43.34
N ARG A 27 -11.88 -158.41 44.67
CA ARG A 27 -12.63 -157.46 45.53
C ARG A 27 -11.82 -156.75 46.62
N ASN A 28 -10.50 -156.69 46.48
CA ASN A 28 -9.63 -155.89 47.35
C ASN A 28 -8.40 -155.30 46.60
N THR A 29 -8.42 -155.03 45.29
CA THR A 29 -9.05 -153.92 44.54
C THR A 29 -8.85 -152.50 45.07
N ALA A 30 -8.41 -151.64 44.14
CA ALA A 30 -8.69 -150.20 44.06
C ALA A 30 -8.13 -149.30 45.19
N SER A 31 -8.73 -149.33 46.38
CA SER A 31 -8.69 -148.25 47.37
C SER A 31 -7.28 -147.71 47.68
N VAL A 32 -6.31 -148.58 47.98
CA VAL A 32 -4.95 -148.13 48.37
C VAL A 32 -4.18 -147.47 47.23
N LYS A 33 -4.44 -147.83 45.96
CA LYS A 33 -3.73 -147.22 44.80
C LYS A 33 -4.39 -145.94 44.31
N GLU A 34 -5.70 -145.77 44.45
CA GLU A 34 -6.37 -144.49 44.16
C GLU A 34 -5.95 -143.42 45.19
N LEU A 35 -6.04 -143.72 46.49
CA LEU A 35 -5.64 -142.81 47.57
C LEU A 35 -4.16 -142.37 47.46
N ALA A 36 -3.27 -143.25 47.01
CA ALA A 36 -1.86 -142.92 46.76
C ALA A 36 -1.68 -141.92 45.59
N ASN A 37 -2.50 -142.04 44.54
CA ASN A 37 -2.41 -141.19 43.36
C ASN A 37 -3.03 -139.80 43.62
N GLU A 38 -4.18 -139.74 44.29
CA GLU A 38 -4.80 -138.48 44.73
C GLU A 38 -3.85 -137.70 45.66
N SER A 39 -3.15 -138.38 46.57
CA SER A 39 -2.12 -137.76 47.43
C SER A 39 -0.96 -137.15 46.62
N ALA A 40 -0.57 -137.78 45.51
CA ALA A 40 0.49 -137.29 44.64
C ALA A 40 0.06 -136.08 43.80
N GLU A 41 -1.18 -136.08 43.28
CA GLU A 41 -1.72 -134.93 42.56
C GLU A 41 -2.00 -133.73 43.48
N ALA A 42 -2.55 -133.96 44.67
CA ALA A 42 -2.74 -132.92 45.68
C ALA A 42 -1.41 -132.24 46.07
N LYS A 43 -0.32 -133.01 46.21
CA LYS A 43 1.03 -132.48 46.45
C LYS A 43 1.55 -131.66 45.26
N LYS A 44 1.41 -132.14 44.02
CA LYS A 44 1.78 -131.37 42.81
C LYS A 44 0.97 -130.08 42.65
N GLN A 45 -0.33 -130.10 42.94
CA GLN A 45 -1.20 -128.92 42.86
C GLN A 45 -0.87 -127.92 43.98
N SER A 46 -0.50 -128.40 45.17
CA SER A 46 0.03 -127.58 46.27
C SER A 46 1.34 -126.90 45.89
N GLN A 47 2.32 -127.64 45.35
CA GLN A 47 3.60 -127.09 44.88
C GLN A 47 3.41 -126.02 43.79
N ARG A 48 2.56 -126.26 42.78
CA ARG A 48 2.24 -125.24 41.77
C ARG A 48 1.57 -123.99 42.37
N ARG A 49 0.75 -124.15 43.42
CA ARG A 49 0.15 -123.02 44.16
C ARG A 49 1.19 -122.25 45.00
N THR A 50 2.18 -122.91 45.60
CA THR A 50 3.27 -122.21 46.33
C THR A 50 4.25 -121.52 45.37
N GLU A 51 4.63 -122.13 44.26
CA GLU A 51 5.42 -121.47 43.20
C GLU A 51 4.71 -120.25 42.61
N GLY A 52 3.40 -120.37 42.32
CA GLY A 52 2.58 -119.26 41.85
C GLY A 52 2.47 -118.13 42.88
N ARG A 53 2.40 -118.44 44.17
CA ARG A 53 2.48 -117.45 45.26
C ARG A 53 3.86 -116.79 45.34
N HIS A 54 4.95 -117.55 45.25
CA HIS A 54 6.31 -117.00 45.25
C HIS A 54 6.54 -116.06 44.06
N LYS A 55 6.17 -116.46 42.84
CA LYS A 55 6.32 -115.61 41.64
C LYS A 55 5.46 -114.33 41.72
N ARG A 56 4.26 -114.38 42.32
CA ARG A 56 3.47 -113.17 42.62
C ARG A 56 4.12 -112.30 43.70
N ALA A 57 4.63 -112.88 44.78
CA ALA A 57 5.33 -112.13 45.83
C ALA A 57 6.61 -111.45 45.33
N GLU A 58 7.37 -112.10 44.45
CA GLU A 58 8.52 -111.50 43.76
C GLU A 58 8.13 -110.34 42.85
N ALA A 59 7.06 -110.52 42.04
CA ALA A 59 6.55 -109.49 41.15
C ALA A 59 6.01 -108.28 41.92
N GLU A 60 5.27 -108.49 43.02
CA GLU A 60 4.86 -107.43 43.93
C GLU A 60 6.05 -106.77 44.63
N GLY A 61 7.06 -107.54 45.04
CA GLY A 61 8.30 -107.00 45.62
C GLY A 61 9.01 -106.04 44.66
N LYS A 62 9.21 -106.47 43.41
CA LYS A 62 9.80 -105.66 42.34
C LYS A 62 8.94 -104.44 42.00
N ALA A 63 7.62 -104.58 41.90
CA ALA A 63 6.71 -103.45 41.67
C ALA A 63 6.71 -102.43 42.84
N ARG A 64 6.76 -102.90 44.09
CA ARG A 64 6.88 -102.04 45.28
C ARG A 64 8.25 -101.36 45.38
N ALA A 65 9.32 -102.02 44.93
CA ALA A 65 10.66 -101.45 44.84
C ALA A 65 10.69 -100.29 43.81
N ASN A 66 10.30 -100.55 42.56
CA ASN A 66 10.26 -99.53 41.50
C ASN A 66 9.40 -98.33 41.93
N LYS A 67 8.19 -98.57 42.44
CA LYS A 67 7.29 -97.48 42.90
C LYS A 67 7.82 -96.68 44.10
N LYS A 68 8.80 -97.21 44.85
CA LYS A 68 9.53 -96.51 45.91
C LYS A 68 10.74 -95.75 45.37
N GLU A 69 11.38 -96.25 44.32
CA GLU A 69 12.46 -95.60 43.60
C GLU A 69 11.95 -94.41 42.77
N ASP A 70 10.84 -94.57 42.05
CA ASP A 70 10.19 -93.49 41.29
C ASP A 70 9.75 -92.35 42.21
N LYS A 71 9.21 -92.67 43.40
CA LYS A 71 8.92 -91.66 44.43
C LYS A 71 10.16 -90.96 44.98
N ARG A 72 11.32 -91.64 45.03
CA ARG A 72 12.60 -90.99 45.36
C ARG A 72 13.04 -90.04 44.26
N LYS A 73 13.10 -90.51 43.00
CA LYS A 73 13.45 -89.70 41.82
C LYS A 73 12.55 -88.47 41.69
N GLN A 74 11.23 -88.62 41.82
CA GLN A 74 10.30 -87.49 41.85
C GLN A 74 10.54 -86.55 43.04
N SER A 75 10.84 -87.07 44.23
CA SER A 75 11.18 -86.22 45.39
C SER A 75 12.52 -85.49 45.22
N GLU A 76 13.48 -86.06 44.51
CA GLU A 76 14.78 -85.44 44.25
C GLU A 76 14.68 -84.40 43.14
N GLN A 77 13.97 -84.69 42.05
CA GLN A 77 13.60 -83.70 41.03
C GLN A 77 12.78 -82.54 41.63
N ALA A 78 11.83 -82.81 42.54
CA ALA A 78 11.08 -81.76 43.23
C ALA A 78 11.96 -80.94 44.21
N LYS A 79 12.99 -81.53 44.82
CA LYS A 79 13.99 -80.81 45.62
C LYS A 79 14.90 -79.96 44.74
N GLN A 80 15.43 -80.51 43.64
CA GLN A 80 16.26 -79.80 42.67
C GLN A 80 15.50 -78.63 42.02
N ALA A 81 14.25 -78.83 41.60
CA ALA A 81 13.41 -77.77 41.07
C ALA A 81 13.10 -76.67 42.12
N ARG A 82 12.96 -77.02 43.41
CA ARG A 82 12.83 -76.05 44.50
C ARG A 82 14.14 -75.32 44.79
N ALA A 83 15.28 -76.00 44.73
CA ALA A 83 16.61 -75.40 44.87
C ALA A 83 16.88 -74.43 43.71
N ALA A 84 16.77 -74.86 42.47
CA ALA A 84 16.91 -74.02 41.28
C ALA A 84 15.93 -72.83 41.26
N LYS A 85 14.69 -73.00 41.76
CA LYS A 85 13.73 -71.87 41.89
C LYS A 85 14.08 -70.91 43.03
N MET A 86 14.74 -71.39 44.10
CA MET A 86 15.31 -70.52 45.13
C MET A 86 16.56 -69.80 44.64
N GLU A 87 17.46 -70.48 43.95
CA GLU A 87 18.68 -69.94 43.32
C GLU A 87 18.35 -68.91 42.24
N ALA A 88 17.37 -69.19 41.37
CA ALA A 88 16.86 -68.21 40.41
C ALA A 88 16.30 -66.97 41.12
N ARG A 89 15.56 -67.14 42.23
CA ARG A 89 14.99 -66.04 43.01
C ARG A 89 16.05 -65.27 43.82
N THR A 90 17.14 -65.89 44.24
CA THR A 90 18.28 -65.19 44.85
C THR A 90 19.13 -64.48 43.80
N ALA A 91 19.35 -65.08 42.63
CA ALA A 91 20.03 -64.45 41.49
C ALA A 91 19.21 -63.27 40.92
N GLU A 92 17.88 -63.38 40.86
CA GLU A 92 16.96 -62.29 40.52
C GLU A 92 17.00 -61.17 41.57
N ARG A 93 16.97 -61.51 42.87
CA ARG A 93 17.17 -60.53 43.95
C ARG A 93 18.55 -59.89 43.93
N GLN A 94 19.60 -60.63 43.59
CA GLN A 94 20.96 -60.11 43.44
C GLN A 94 21.08 -59.22 42.20
N LYS A 95 20.46 -59.58 41.07
CA LYS A 95 20.35 -58.70 39.89
C LYS A 95 19.59 -57.42 40.23
N ALA A 96 18.42 -57.50 40.86
CA ALA A 96 17.65 -56.33 41.28
C ALA A 96 18.35 -55.48 42.36
N ALA A 97 19.18 -56.09 43.21
CA ALA A 97 20.02 -55.37 44.18
C ALA A 97 21.22 -54.70 43.51
N ALA A 98 21.91 -55.40 42.59
CA ALA A 98 23.01 -54.88 41.78
C ALA A 98 22.54 -53.79 40.81
N GLU A 99 21.32 -53.90 40.27
CA GLU A 99 20.67 -52.89 39.45
C GLU A 99 20.25 -51.68 40.29
N LYS A 100 19.69 -51.87 41.49
CA LYS A 100 19.46 -50.76 42.44
C LYS A 100 20.77 -50.12 42.94
N GLN A 101 21.86 -50.88 43.04
CA GLN A 101 23.20 -50.35 43.29
C GLN A 101 23.74 -49.61 42.07
N ALA A 102 23.58 -50.13 40.85
CA ALA A 102 23.98 -49.48 39.60
C ALA A 102 23.16 -48.21 39.31
N ILE A 103 21.88 -48.17 39.67
CA ILE A 103 21.04 -46.96 39.63
C ILE A 103 21.46 -45.97 40.72
N LYS A 104 21.77 -46.43 41.94
CA LYS A 104 22.38 -45.57 42.98
C LYS A 104 23.77 -45.08 42.61
N GLU A 105 24.54 -45.86 41.83
CA GLU A 105 25.83 -45.45 41.28
C GLU A 105 25.66 -44.50 40.11
N ARG A 106 24.72 -44.72 39.18
CA ARG A 106 24.38 -43.73 38.14
C ARG A 106 23.92 -42.43 38.79
N HIS A 107 22.94 -42.45 39.69
CA HIS A 107 22.57 -41.26 40.47
C HIS A 107 23.70 -40.69 41.34
N ARG A 108 24.74 -41.45 41.71
CA ARG A 108 25.94 -40.90 42.37
C ARG A 108 26.95 -40.34 41.36
N ARG A 109 27.08 -40.92 40.17
CA ARG A 109 27.92 -40.47 39.05
C ARG A 109 27.31 -39.23 38.42
N GLU A 110 26.04 -39.26 38.02
CA GLU A 110 25.24 -38.09 37.65
C GLU A 110 25.31 -36.97 38.70
N LYS A 111 25.18 -37.28 40.00
CA LYS A 111 25.34 -36.25 41.05
C LYS A 111 26.80 -35.86 41.32
N ALA A 112 27.78 -36.68 40.94
CA ALA A 112 29.20 -36.34 40.99
C ALA A 112 29.63 -35.53 39.76
N GLU A 113 29.03 -35.78 38.60
CA GLU A 113 29.17 -35.11 37.31
C GLU A 113 28.45 -33.76 37.37
N GLN A 114 27.21 -33.68 37.87
CA GLN A 114 26.56 -32.42 38.23
C GLN A 114 27.33 -31.65 39.32
N ARG A 115 28.12 -32.33 40.17
CA ARG A 115 29.06 -31.68 41.13
C ARG A 115 30.43 -31.37 40.52
N ALA A 116 30.81 -31.99 39.40
CA ALA A 116 32.04 -31.76 38.66
C ALA A 116 31.84 -30.62 37.66
N GLU A 117 30.74 -30.63 36.92
CA GLU A 117 30.15 -29.47 36.25
C GLU A 117 29.98 -28.31 37.23
N LYS A 118 29.35 -28.48 38.41
CA LYS A 118 29.30 -27.42 39.44
C LYS A 118 30.64 -27.18 40.16
N ARG A 119 31.73 -27.84 39.77
CA ARG A 119 33.11 -27.50 40.17
C ARG A 119 33.87 -26.75 39.06
N GLN A 120 33.71 -27.12 37.79
CA GLN A 120 34.17 -26.31 36.64
C GLN A 120 33.38 -25.00 36.52
N LYS A 121 32.06 -25.05 36.74
CA LYS A 121 31.13 -23.92 36.86
C LYS A 121 31.08 -23.36 38.29
N ARG A 122 32.04 -23.71 39.16
CA ARG A 122 32.37 -22.90 40.34
C ARG A 122 33.55 -22.01 39.97
N HIS A 123 33.22 -20.89 39.33
CA HIS A 123 34.10 -19.74 39.31
C HIS A 123 34.59 -19.40 40.72
N THR A 124 35.80 -18.83 40.77
CA THR A 124 36.23 -18.00 41.90
C THR A 124 35.20 -16.90 42.18
N PRO A 125 35.04 -16.42 43.44
CA PRO A 125 33.97 -15.49 43.77
C PRO A 125 33.99 -14.19 42.95
N GLY A 126 32.90 -13.94 42.21
CA GLY A 126 32.41 -12.62 41.83
C GLY A 126 33.18 -11.78 40.80
N PHE A 127 34.50 -11.90 40.68
CA PHE A 127 35.28 -10.89 39.95
C PHE A 127 35.20 -11.02 38.42
N GLY A 128 35.53 -12.19 37.86
CA GLY A 128 35.67 -12.35 36.40
C GLY A 128 34.38 -12.14 35.60
N GLY A 129 33.22 -12.54 36.13
CA GLY A 129 31.92 -12.36 35.46
C GLY A 129 31.45 -10.91 35.46
N TRP A 130 31.61 -10.19 36.57
CA TRP A 130 31.33 -8.77 36.64
C TRP A 130 32.34 -7.97 35.79
N LEU A 131 33.62 -8.31 35.84
CA LEU A 131 34.65 -7.68 35.01
C LEU A 131 34.37 -7.89 33.51
N ALA A 132 33.99 -9.10 33.08
CA ALA A 132 33.59 -9.36 31.69
C ALA A 132 32.32 -8.60 31.29
N ALA A 133 31.32 -8.50 32.19
CA ALA A 133 30.12 -7.70 31.95
C ALA A 133 30.44 -6.19 31.86
N VAL A 134 31.34 -5.67 32.70
CA VAL A 134 31.79 -4.26 32.68
C VAL A 134 32.66 -3.97 31.45
N ILE A 135 33.53 -4.90 31.03
CA ILE A 135 34.30 -4.78 29.78
C ILE A 135 33.38 -4.84 28.57
N SER A 136 32.41 -5.76 28.55
CA SER A 136 31.43 -5.85 27.45
C SER A 136 30.54 -4.61 27.39
N LEU A 137 30.01 -4.15 28.53
CA LEU A 137 29.21 -2.94 28.64
C LEU A 137 30.03 -1.72 28.21
N GLY A 138 31.25 -1.58 28.73
CA GLY A 138 32.19 -0.53 28.37
C GLY A 138 32.52 -0.52 26.88
N ALA A 139 32.78 -1.68 26.28
CA ALA A 139 32.99 -1.81 24.84
C ALA A 139 31.74 -1.42 24.04
N THR A 140 30.54 -1.88 24.42
CA THR A 140 29.30 -1.45 23.75
C THR A 140 29.01 0.04 23.94
N CYS A 141 29.31 0.61 25.11
CA CYS A 141 29.16 2.05 25.36
C CYS A 141 30.20 2.86 24.57
N LEU A 142 31.41 2.34 24.34
CA LEU A 142 32.44 3.00 23.52
C LEU A 142 32.09 2.91 22.03
N VAL A 143 31.55 1.79 21.56
CA VAL A 143 30.99 1.64 20.21
C VAL A 143 29.77 2.56 20.01
N LEU A 144 28.84 2.60 20.96
CA LEU A 144 27.69 3.53 20.90
C LEU A 144 28.14 4.99 20.98
N ALA A 145 29.09 5.34 21.84
CA ALA A 145 29.63 6.69 21.92
C ALA A 145 30.36 7.09 20.63
N THR A 146 31.14 6.19 20.02
CA THR A 146 31.79 6.49 18.73
C THR A 146 30.80 6.58 17.57
N ILE A 147 29.74 5.77 17.53
CA ILE A 147 28.64 5.91 16.56
C ILE A 147 27.89 7.23 16.77
N VAL A 148 27.55 7.58 18.01
CA VAL A 148 26.85 8.84 18.34
C VAL A 148 27.74 10.06 18.07
N THR A 149 29.02 10.03 18.42
CA THR A 149 29.96 11.12 18.13
C THR A 149 30.24 11.24 16.63
N TYR A 150 30.39 10.13 15.89
CA TYR A 150 30.54 10.17 14.43
C TYR A 150 29.26 10.70 13.76
N GLY A 151 28.09 10.23 14.18
CA GLY A 151 26.79 10.73 13.72
C GLY A 151 26.60 12.21 14.04
N TRP A 152 26.98 12.67 15.23
CA TRP A 152 26.91 14.08 15.65
C TRP A 152 27.89 14.97 14.88
N ILE A 153 29.13 14.51 14.62
CA ILE A 153 30.09 15.21 13.77
C ILE A 153 29.56 15.30 12.34
N ASN A 154 29.08 14.19 11.77
CA ASN A 154 28.56 14.16 10.40
C ASN A 154 27.29 15.02 10.26
N MET A 155 26.36 14.96 11.22
CA MET A 155 25.17 15.81 11.25
C MET A 155 25.52 17.28 11.43
N SER A 156 26.53 17.61 12.25
CA SER A 156 27.01 18.99 12.41
C SER A 156 27.65 19.52 11.12
N ALA A 157 28.50 18.72 10.47
CA ALA A 157 29.11 19.08 9.18
C ALA A 157 28.06 19.23 8.07
N MET A 158 27.06 18.34 8.03
CA MET A 158 25.92 18.42 7.11
C MET A 158 25.10 19.69 7.36
N GLN A 159 24.78 20.01 8.62
CA GLN A 159 24.07 21.24 8.98
C GLN A 159 24.87 22.51 8.63
N THR A 160 26.20 22.52 8.80
CA THR A 160 27.05 23.64 8.37
C THR A 160 27.11 23.76 6.84
N GLY A 161 27.14 22.64 6.11
CA GLY A 161 27.06 22.63 4.65
C GLY A 161 25.72 23.17 4.13
N MET A 162 24.62 22.71 4.72
CA MET A 162 23.27 23.21 4.42
C MET A 162 23.12 24.69 4.77
N ALA A 163 23.59 25.13 5.94
CA ALA A 163 23.59 26.54 6.30
C ALA A 163 24.34 27.41 5.28
N GLY A 164 25.53 26.99 4.84
CA GLY A 164 26.28 27.67 3.78
C GLY A 164 25.54 27.71 2.43
N MET A 165 24.83 26.63 2.07
CA MET A 165 24.02 26.56 0.86
C MET A 165 22.85 27.56 0.90
N TYR A 166 22.13 27.65 2.03
CA TYR A 166 21.02 28.60 2.15
C TYR A 166 21.49 30.05 2.28
N THR A 167 22.64 30.31 2.91
CA THR A 167 23.27 31.64 2.88
C THR A 167 23.65 32.05 1.45
N GLN A 168 24.12 31.11 0.62
CA GLN A 168 24.35 31.36 -0.82
C GLN A 168 23.03 31.68 -1.55
N SER A 169 21.97 30.89 -1.35
CA SER A 169 20.64 31.13 -1.94
C SER A 169 20.05 32.49 -1.53
N LEU A 170 20.24 32.93 -0.28
CA LEU A 170 19.83 34.25 0.19
C LEU A 170 20.55 35.38 -0.55
N TYR A 171 21.87 35.26 -0.79
CA TYR A 171 22.62 36.23 -1.60
C TYR A 171 22.16 36.23 -3.08
N GLU A 172 21.85 35.07 -3.64
CA GLU A 172 21.35 34.93 -5.01
C GLU A 172 19.97 35.59 -5.17
N LEU A 173 19.03 35.33 -4.24
CA LEU A 173 17.72 36.00 -4.23
C LEU A 173 17.85 37.52 -4.09
N ASN A 174 18.71 38.02 -3.19
CA ASN A 174 18.90 39.46 -3.04
C ASN A 174 19.46 40.10 -4.32
N ALA A 175 20.40 39.45 -5.00
CA ALA A 175 20.95 39.93 -6.27
C ALA A 175 19.90 39.95 -7.39
N ILE A 176 19.01 38.97 -7.44
CA ILE A 176 17.90 38.93 -8.41
C ILE A 176 16.86 40.01 -8.10
N VAL A 177 16.48 40.21 -6.84
CA VAL A 177 15.57 41.30 -6.42
C VAL A 177 16.17 42.69 -6.67
N ASP A 178 17.50 42.84 -6.58
CA ASP A 178 18.22 44.03 -7.01
C ASP A 178 18.16 44.27 -8.54
N ASN A 179 18.20 43.21 -9.34
CA ASN A 179 18.01 43.30 -10.79
C ASN A 179 16.55 43.62 -11.15
N LEU A 180 15.57 42.96 -10.51
CA LEU A 180 14.15 43.24 -10.66
C LEU A 180 13.83 44.71 -10.34
N ASP A 181 14.41 45.28 -9.29
CA ASP A 181 14.30 46.71 -8.97
C ASP A 181 14.86 47.59 -10.10
N SER A 182 16.01 47.20 -10.67
CA SER A 182 16.59 47.86 -11.84
C SER A 182 15.70 47.77 -13.09
N ASN A 183 15.13 46.59 -13.35
CA ASN A 183 14.35 46.32 -14.56
C ASN A 183 12.93 46.90 -14.48
N LEU A 184 12.24 46.77 -13.36
CA LEU A 184 11.00 47.49 -13.08
C LEU A 184 11.19 49.00 -13.16
N SER A 185 12.30 49.55 -12.63
CA SER A 185 12.64 50.97 -12.77
C SER A 185 12.80 51.40 -14.23
N LYS A 186 13.41 50.56 -15.09
CA LYS A 186 13.45 50.78 -16.56
C LYS A 186 12.07 50.68 -17.20
N ALA A 187 11.25 49.70 -16.81
CA ALA A 187 9.92 49.47 -17.39
C ALA A 187 8.99 50.67 -17.24
N ARG A 188 9.03 51.34 -16.07
CA ARG A 188 8.26 52.56 -15.76
C ARG A 188 8.53 53.74 -16.69
N VAL A 189 9.73 53.79 -17.29
CA VAL A 189 10.18 54.90 -18.14
C VAL A 189 10.46 54.50 -19.60
N SER A 190 10.30 53.22 -19.93
CA SER A 190 10.56 52.68 -21.26
C SER A 190 9.40 52.94 -22.22
N THR A 191 9.68 53.68 -23.29
CA THR A 191 8.70 54.07 -24.33
C THR A 191 8.96 53.42 -25.69
N SER A 192 10.10 52.77 -25.89
CA SER A 192 10.42 52.05 -27.13
C SER A 192 9.92 50.60 -27.02
N SER A 193 9.26 50.08 -28.06
CA SER A 193 8.75 48.69 -28.05
C SER A 193 9.88 47.68 -27.88
N ALA A 194 11.05 47.94 -28.46
CA ALA A 194 12.23 47.08 -28.33
C ALA A 194 12.79 47.07 -26.89
N ASP A 195 12.87 48.24 -26.23
CA ASP A 195 13.34 48.33 -24.85
C ASP A 195 12.29 47.81 -23.86
N ARG A 196 11.00 48.04 -24.11
CA ARG A 196 9.90 47.43 -23.34
C ARG A 196 9.98 45.90 -23.44
N ALA A 197 9.99 45.32 -24.64
CA ALA A 197 10.07 43.88 -24.81
C ALA A 197 11.31 43.28 -24.12
N ARG A 198 12.48 43.92 -24.29
CA ARG A 198 13.72 43.47 -23.64
C ARG A 198 13.63 43.52 -22.11
N VAL A 199 13.14 44.62 -21.53
CA VAL A 199 13.00 44.78 -20.07
C VAL A 199 11.94 43.86 -19.47
N LEU A 200 10.83 43.63 -20.17
CA LEU A 200 9.79 42.70 -19.72
C LEU A 200 10.29 41.24 -19.78
N THR A 201 11.11 40.90 -20.79
CA THR A 201 11.84 39.63 -20.82
C THR A 201 12.81 39.50 -19.65
N ASP A 202 13.57 40.55 -19.33
CA ASP A 202 14.48 40.56 -18.17
C ASP A 202 13.69 40.27 -16.86
N ILE A 203 12.54 40.94 -16.65
CA ILE A 203 11.68 40.76 -15.46
C ILE A 203 11.12 39.35 -15.37
N ALA A 204 10.57 38.81 -16.45
CA ALA A 204 9.98 37.47 -16.44
C ALA A 204 10.99 36.38 -16.06
N ILE A 205 12.20 36.44 -16.64
CA ILE A 205 13.29 35.51 -16.33
C ILE A 205 13.78 35.67 -14.88
N GLU A 206 13.88 36.90 -14.39
CA GLU A 206 14.33 37.17 -13.02
C GLU A 206 13.29 36.77 -11.97
N SER A 207 11.99 36.87 -12.26
CA SER A 207 10.92 36.33 -11.42
C SER A 207 11.03 34.79 -11.27
N GLU A 208 11.09 34.07 -12.38
CA GLU A 208 11.28 32.60 -12.39
C GLU A 208 12.52 32.17 -11.60
N MET A 209 13.64 32.90 -11.76
CA MET A 209 14.86 32.65 -10.99
C MET A 209 14.69 32.91 -9.49
N ALA A 210 13.87 33.89 -9.09
CA ALA A 210 13.59 34.19 -7.68
C ALA A 210 12.68 33.13 -7.03
N GLU A 211 11.65 32.64 -7.73
CA GLU A 211 10.78 31.55 -7.26
C GLU A 211 11.59 30.27 -6.98
N VAL A 212 12.38 29.82 -7.97
CA VAL A 212 13.20 28.60 -7.90
C VAL A 212 14.24 28.65 -6.77
N ILE A 213 14.58 29.84 -6.25
CA ILE A 213 15.43 30.02 -5.08
C ILE A 213 14.61 30.02 -3.78
N LEU A 214 13.41 30.60 -3.78
CA LEU A 214 12.50 30.60 -2.63
C LEU A 214 12.05 29.18 -2.25
N GLU A 215 11.70 28.34 -3.23
CA GLU A 215 11.39 26.90 -3.01
C GLU A 215 12.50 26.16 -2.25
N ARG A 216 13.75 26.63 -2.36
CA ARG A 216 14.94 25.98 -1.80
C ARG A 216 15.32 26.53 -0.43
N MET A 217 14.70 27.60 0.07
CA MET A 217 15.04 28.19 1.36
C MET A 217 14.22 27.60 2.52
N PRO A 218 14.81 27.46 3.73
CA PRO A 218 14.15 26.89 4.90
C PRO A 218 13.28 27.95 5.60
N LEU A 219 12.23 28.39 4.92
CA LEU A 219 11.31 29.43 5.38
C LEU A 219 10.08 28.86 6.10
N ASP A 220 9.25 29.74 6.64
CA ASP A 220 7.88 29.38 7.03
C ASP A 220 7.01 29.19 5.77
N ILE A 221 6.12 28.20 5.80
CA ILE A 221 5.30 27.82 4.65
C ILE A 221 4.43 29.00 4.20
N THR A 222 3.74 29.65 5.14
CA THR A 222 2.84 30.79 4.87
C THR A 222 3.58 31.95 4.21
N LEU A 223 4.77 32.28 4.70
CA LEU A 223 5.61 33.35 4.14
C LEU A 223 6.15 32.98 2.75
N THR A 224 6.41 31.68 2.51
CA THR A 224 6.87 31.19 1.20
C THR A 224 5.76 31.32 0.15
N GLU A 225 4.54 30.91 0.49
CA GLU A 225 3.36 31.02 -0.38
C GLU A 225 3.05 32.47 -0.76
N GLU A 226 3.11 33.40 0.20
CA GLU A 226 2.93 34.84 -0.06
C GLU A 226 4.04 35.43 -0.96
N MET A 227 5.30 35.04 -0.74
CA MET A 227 6.44 35.55 -1.52
C MET A 227 6.47 35.01 -2.94
N ALA A 228 6.29 33.70 -3.13
CA ALA A 228 6.16 33.09 -4.45
C ALA A 228 4.95 33.68 -5.17
N GLY A 229 3.78 33.76 -4.51
CA GLY A 229 2.58 34.36 -5.08
C GLY A 229 2.76 35.79 -5.60
N PHE A 230 3.61 36.62 -4.99
CA PHE A 230 3.95 37.95 -5.52
C PHE A 230 4.94 37.89 -6.71
N ILE A 231 5.95 37.02 -6.65
CA ILE A 231 7.00 36.91 -7.67
C ILE A 231 6.49 36.28 -8.96
N ASN A 232 5.61 35.28 -8.87
CA ASN A 232 5.00 34.61 -10.02
C ASN A 232 4.13 35.60 -10.78
N LYS A 233 3.22 36.30 -10.08
CA LYS A 233 2.41 37.40 -10.65
C LYS A 233 3.24 38.48 -11.32
N MET A 234 4.44 38.77 -10.81
CA MET A 234 5.38 39.70 -11.45
C MET A 234 5.94 39.16 -12.77
N GLY A 235 6.22 37.85 -12.83
CA GLY A 235 6.61 37.15 -14.05
C GLY A 235 5.47 37.10 -15.07
N ASP A 236 4.28 36.65 -14.65
CA ASP A 236 3.07 36.57 -15.47
C ASP A 236 2.69 37.93 -16.06
N SER A 237 2.68 38.98 -15.22
CA SER A 237 2.45 40.37 -15.65
C SER A 237 3.46 40.81 -16.70
N ALA A 238 4.74 40.47 -16.53
CA ALA A 238 5.78 40.82 -17.49
C ALA A 238 5.64 40.05 -18.80
N GLN A 239 5.26 38.76 -18.77
CA GLN A 239 4.97 37.97 -19.97
C GLN A 239 3.74 38.50 -20.72
N ASN A 240 2.64 38.78 -20.02
CA ASN A 240 1.43 39.37 -20.61
C ASN A 240 1.74 40.67 -21.37
N MET A 241 2.43 41.60 -20.72
CA MET A 241 2.87 42.86 -21.32
C MET A 241 3.87 42.65 -22.47
N LEU A 242 4.73 41.62 -22.38
CA LEU A 242 5.66 41.26 -23.46
C LEU A 242 4.90 40.83 -24.72
N TYR A 243 3.83 40.03 -24.59
CA TYR A 243 2.98 39.66 -25.73
C TYR A 243 2.28 40.88 -26.34
N THR A 244 1.71 41.78 -25.53
CA THR A 244 1.11 43.04 -26.02
C THR A 244 2.10 43.87 -26.85
N VAL A 245 3.34 44.02 -26.38
CA VAL A 245 4.39 44.81 -27.05
C VAL A 245 4.97 44.07 -28.27
N ALA A 246 5.08 42.75 -28.22
CA ALA A 246 5.54 41.93 -29.35
C ALA A 246 4.55 41.94 -30.53
N ALA A 247 3.25 41.99 -30.25
CA ALA A 247 2.19 42.21 -31.23
C ALA A 247 2.16 43.65 -31.79
N GLY A 248 3.02 44.55 -31.31
CA GLY A 248 3.09 45.95 -31.73
C GLY A 248 2.11 46.89 -31.03
N GLY A 249 1.40 46.43 -30.01
CA GLY A 249 0.51 47.24 -29.18
C GLY A 249 1.23 48.13 -28.17
N GLU A 250 0.52 49.12 -27.63
CA GLU A 250 0.96 49.92 -26.50
C GLU A 250 0.34 49.39 -25.20
N LEU A 251 1.12 49.30 -24.12
CA LEU A 251 0.61 48.85 -22.82
C LEU A 251 -0.47 49.80 -22.26
N GLU A 252 -1.54 49.21 -21.74
CA GLU A 252 -2.71 49.92 -21.21
C GLU A 252 -2.46 50.58 -19.84
N GLU A 253 -3.37 51.45 -19.41
CA GLU A 253 -3.25 52.17 -18.14
C GLU A 253 -3.21 51.22 -16.92
N TRP A 254 -3.87 50.06 -16.98
CA TRP A 254 -3.80 49.05 -15.91
C TRP A 254 -2.48 48.27 -15.93
N GLN A 255 -1.93 47.94 -17.11
CA GLN A 255 -0.60 47.34 -17.22
C GLN A 255 0.48 48.30 -16.69
N ILE A 256 0.38 49.59 -17.00
CA ILE A 256 1.27 50.64 -16.46
C ILE A 256 1.15 50.74 -14.93
N LYS A 257 -0.06 50.72 -14.37
CA LYS A 257 -0.28 50.66 -12.92
C LYS A 257 0.28 49.38 -12.29
N SER A 258 0.28 48.27 -13.03
CA SER A 258 0.85 47.00 -12.58
C SER A 258 2.39 47.09 -12.50
N ILE A 259 3.05 47.77 -13.43
CA ILE A 259 4.49 48.06 -13.33
C ILE A 259 4.80 48.94 -12.10
N GLU A 260 3.98 49.96 -11.80
CA GLU A 260 4.12 50.76 -10.58
C GLU A 260 3.91 49.91 -9.31
N TYR A 261 2.93 49.01 -9.28
CA TYR A 261 2.66 48.08 -8.18
C TYR A 261 3.84 47.11 -7.95
N MET A 262 4.30 46.45 -9.01
CA MET A 262 5.43 45.51 -8.96
C MET A 262 6.69 46.23 -8.44
N TYR A 263 6.99 47.43 -8.96
CA TYR A 263 8.10 48.24 -8.47
C TYR A 263 7.96 48.62 -6.99
N ALA A 264 6.78 49.08 -6.56
CA ALA A 264 6.54 49.51 -5.19
C ALA A 264 6.70 48.36 -4.18
N ASN A 265 6.24 47.15 -4.52
CA ASN A 265 6.36 45.98 -3.66
C ASN A 265 7.74 45.33 -3.74
N ASN A 266 8.37 45.26 -4.92
CA ASN A 266 9.76 44.80 -5.03
C ASN A 266 10.73 45.68 -4.24
N LEU A 267 10.47 47.00 -4.18
CA LEU A 267 11.24 47.92 -3.34
C LEU A 267 11.05 47.71 -1.83
N LYS A 268 9.92 47.12 -1.38
CA LYS A 268 9.77 46.63 0.01
C LYS A 268 10.60 45.36 0.22
N LEU A 269 10.41 44.37 -0.65
CA LEU A 269 11.10 43.08 -0.63
C LEU A 269 12.62 43.25 -0.60
N LYS A 270 13.14 44.11 -1.48
CA LYS A 270 14.55 44.53 -1.54
C LYS A 270 15.07 45.07 -0.21
N ARG A 271 14.28 45.86 0.53
CA ARG A 271 14.70 46.41 1.83
C ARG A 271 14.76 45.33 2.90
N ALA A 272 13.74 44.48 2.98
CA ALA A 272 13.70 43.36 3.92
C ALA A 272 14.84 42.36 3.64
N LEU A 273 15.08 41.98 2.37
CA LEU A 273 16.20 41.13 1.99
C LEU A 273 17.56 41.75 2.31
N ASN A 274 17.77 43.05 2.07
CA ASN A 274 19.03 43.71 2.42
C ASN A 274 19.26 43.77 3.95
N GLU A 275 18.21 43.94 4.77
CA GLU A 275 18.32 43.88 6.24
C GLU A 275 18.64 42.46 6.74
N VAL A 276 17.97 41.46 6.16
CA VAL A 276 18.24 40.03 6.42
C VAL A 276 19.66 39.68 5.99
N VAL A 277 20.11 40.07 4.80
CA VAL A 277 21.49 39.86 4.31
C VAL A 277 22.54 40.57 5.19
N ALA A 278 22.21 41.72 5.78
CA ALA A 278 23.10 42.43 6.70
C ALA A 278 23.22 41.78 8.10
N THR A 279 22.31 40.85 8.44
CA THR A 279 22.23 40.20 9.77
C THR A 279 22.41 38.68 9.75
N ALA A 280 22.18 38.03 8.60
CA ALA A 280 22.27 36.60 8.40
C ALA A 280 23.72 36.12 8.23
N ASP A 281 24.37 35.75 9.33
CA ASP A 281 25.59 34.95 9.29
C ASP A 281 25.28 33.43 9.20
N GLY A 282 26.31 32.64 8.90
CA GLY A 282 26.20 31.17 8.85
C GLY A 282 25.88 30.50 10.21
N LYS A 283 25.83 31.25 11.31
CA LYS A 283 25.38 30.78 12.64
C LYS A 283 23.88 31.03 12.82
N ALA A 284 23.36 32.17 12.37
CA ALA A 284 21.92 32.47 12.35
C ALA A 284 21.18 31.43 11.48
N MET A 285 21.64 31.21 10.25
CA MET A 285 21.09 30.17 9.36
C MET A 285 21.12 28.77 9.99
N LEU A 286 22.19 28.46 10.73
CA LEU A 286 22.38 27.21 11.46
C LEU A 286 21.52 27.07 12.74
N GLU A 287 20.96 28.16 13.26
CA GLU A 287 20.02 28.16 14.38
C GLU A 287 18.57 27.99 13.88
N CYS A 288 18.22 28.57 12.73
CA CYS A 288 16.95 28.32 12.04
C CYS A 288 16.80 26.84 11.63
N LEU A 289 17.85 26.22 11.08
CA LEU A 289 17.90 24.77 10.80
C LEU A 289 17.82 23.86 12.05
N LYS A 290 17.73 24.44 13.25
CA LYS A 290 17.49 23.73 14.51
C LYS A 290 16.13 24.11 15.14
N GLY A 291 15.24 24.71 14.36
CA GLY A 291 13.89 25.11 14.77
C GLY A 291 13.88 26.27 15.76
N LYS A 292 14.81 27.21 15.66
CA LYS A 292 14.93 28.36 16.59
C LYS A 292 14.66 29.70 15.89
N GLY A 293 13.43 29.89 15.46
CA GLY A 293 12.98 31.07 14.71
C GLY A 293 13.38 31.03 13.23
N SER A 294 12.92 32.01 12.48
CA SER A 294 13.25 32.25 11.07
C SER A 294 14.29 33.37 10.95
N VAL A 295 15.11 33.34 9.89
CA VAL A 295 15.98 34.48 9.55
C VAL A 295 15.16 35.67 9.03
N LEU A 296 13.89 35.44 8.64
CA LEU A 296 12.96 36.45 8.12
C LEU A 296 11.99 37.00 9.19
N ASP A 297 12.07 36.52 10.45
CA ASP A 297 11.19 36.97 11.54
C ASP A 297 11.35 38.49 11.78
N GLY A 298 10.25 39.25 11.64
CA GLY A 298 10.20 40.69 11.86
C GLY A 298 10.30 41.52 10.58
N SER A 299 11.39 41.42 9.82
CA SER A 299 11.63 42.25 8.63
C SER A 299 10.59 42.05 7.52
N PHE A 300 9.94 40.88 7.45
CA PHE A 300 8.91 40.57 6.45
C PHE A 300 7.48 40.88 6.90
N SER A 301 7.19 40.92 8.21
CA SER A 301 5.84 41.25 8.71
C SER A 301 5.40 42.70 8.38
N ASP A 302 6.33 43.61 8.14
CA ASP A 302 6.01 44.97 7.68
C ASP A 302 5.62 45.03 6.18
N ILE A 303 5.93 43.99 5.40
CA ILE A 303 5.41 43.83 4.03
C ILE A 303 3.93 43.41 4.10
N GLN A 304 3.62 42.40 4.91
CA GLN A 304 2.27 41.86 5.11
C GLN A 304 1.25 42.92 5.55
N ASN A 305 1.65 43.81 6.48
CA ASN A 305 0.76 44.83 7.04
C ASN A 305 0.49 46.03 6.12
N ASN A 306 1.15 46.13 4.95
CA ASN A 306 1.02 47.27 4.04
C ASN A 306 0.45 46.83 2.68
N VAL A 307 -0.81 46.39 2.68
CA VAL A 307 -1.58 46.10 1.46
C VAL A 307 -1.56 47.30 0.52
N ILE A 308 -0.88 47.17 -0.61
CA ILE A 308 -1.20 47.92 -1.81
C ILE A 308 -2.25 47.06 -2.53
N GLU A 309 -3.34 47.66 -3.01
CA GLU A 309 -4.35 46.91 -3.77
C GLU A 309 -3.70 46.26 -4.99
N GLU A 310 -3.91 44.95 -5.13
CA GLU A 310 -3.36 44.15 -6.22
C GLU A 310 -4.09 44.47 -7.53
N PRO A 311 -3.36 44.86 -8.61
CA PRO A 311 -3.91 44.82 -9.96
C PRO A 311 -4.27 43.38 -10.28
N LYS A 312 -5.48 43.18 -10.79
CA LYS A 312 -6.01 41.84 -11.04
C LYS A 312 -5.35 41.15 -12.26
N GLY A 313 -5.60 39.84 -12.39
CA GLY A 313 -5.02 38.93 -13.40
C GLY A 313 -4.02 37.96 -12.77
N ILE A 314 -4.36 36.67 -12.68
CA ILE A 314 -3.48 35.58 -12.18
C ILE A 314 -3.77 34.29 -12.98
N PHE A 315 -2.77 33.82 -13.72
CA PHE A 315 -2.97 32.88 -14.83
C PHE A 315 -2.95 31.39 -14.40
N ASP A 316 -4.11 30.74 -14.33
CA ASP A 316 -4.31 29.29 -14.08
C ASP A 316 -4.37 28.46 -15.40
N GLY A 317 -3.37 28.70 -16.26
CA GLY A 317 -3.29 28.17 -17.62
C GLY A 317 -4.22 28.88 -18.63
N PRO A 318 -4.13 28.54 -19.93
CA PRO A 318 -4.80 29.27 -21.00
C PRO A 318 -6.31 29.44 -20.77
N PHE A 319 -6.76 30.69 -20.88
CA PHE A 319 -8.15 31.16 -20.79
C PHE A 319 -8.84 31.11 -19.41
N SER A 320 -8.17 30.58 -18.38
CA SER A 320 -8.72 30.55 -17.00
C SER A 320 -8.97 31.94 -16.42
N ASP A 321 -8.05 32.87 -16.67
CA ASP A 321 -7.97 34.25 -16.17
C ASP A 321 -9.07 35.18 -16.74
N SER A 322 -10.02 34.61 -17.49
CA SER A 322 -11.21 35.33 -17.97
C SER A 322 -12.21 35.65 -16.85
N ALA A 323 -12.12 35.01 -15.68
CA ALA A 323 -13.05 35.17 -14.54
C ALA A 323 -12.96 36.53 -13.79
N GLU A 324 -12.42 37.53 -14.48
CA GLU A 324 -12.06 38.86 -14.03
C GLU A 324 -13.23 39.83 -13.97
N ASP A 325 -14.15 39.73 -14.95
CA ASP A 325 -15.25 40.67 -15.11
C ASP A 325 -16.40 40.35 -14.14
N THR A 326 -17.04 41.40 -13.61
CA THR A 326 -18.14 41.23 -12.63
C THR A 326 -19.49 41.10 -13.32
N ASN A 327 -19.54 40.28 -14.37
CA ASN A 327 -20.67 40.11 -15.28
C ASN A 327 -21.78 39.26 -14.63
N MET A 328 -22.64 39.93 -13.86
CA MET A 328 -23.77 39.31 -13.16
C MET A 328 -24.85 38.71 -14.08
N SER A 329 -24.71 38.77 -15.41
CA SER A 329 -25.71 38.31 -16.40
C SER A 329 -26.24 36.90 -16.14
N PHE A 330 -25.36 35.94 -15.80
CA PHE A 330 -25.78 34.56 -15.48
C PHE A 330 -26.76 34.47 -14.30
N PHE A 331 -26.72 35.46 -13.39
CA PHE A 331 -27.57 35.55 -12.21
C PHE A 331 -28.69 36.60 -12.34
N GLU A 332 -28.87 37.23 -13.50
CA GLU A 332 -29.97 38.17 -13.71
C GLU A 332 -31.33 37.45 -13.75
N GLY A 333 -32.34 38.07 -13.12
CA GLY A 333 -33.65 37.45 -12.92
C GLY A 333 -33.69 36.28 -11.92
N LEU A 334 -32.55 35.73 -11.49
CA LEU A 334 -32.50 34.63 -10.53
C LEU A 334 -32.72 35.13 -9.09
N GLY A 335 -33.68 34.52 -8.40
CA GLY A 335 -33.92 34.75 -6.98
C GLY A 335 -32.83 34.18 -6.08
N GLU A 336 -32.76 34.67 -4.84
CA GLU A 336 -31.92 34.06 -3.81
C GLU A 336 -32.63 32.87 -3.15
N ILE A 337 -31.88 31.78 -2.96
CA ILE A 337 -32.32 30.58 -2.26
C ILE A 337 -31.98 30.64 -0.76
N SER A 338 -32.73 29.91 0.07
CA SER A 338 -32.40 29.69 1.48
C SER A 338 -31.32 28.62 1.68
N GLN A 339 -30.75 28.58 2.88
CA GLN A 339 -29.85 27.52 3.33
C GLN A 339 -30.44 26.12 3.10
N SER A 340 -31.70 25.91 3.48
CA SER A 340 -32.40 24.63 3.33
C SER A 340 -32.60 24.23 1.86
N GLU A 341 -32.80 25.20 0.97
CA GLU A 341 -32.88 24.91 -0.48
C GLU A 341 -31.50 24.56 -1.04
N ALA A 342 -30.42 25.18 -0.56
CA ALA A 342 -29.05 24.80 -0.94
C ALA A 342 -28.69 23.37 -0.50
N GLU A 343 -29.12 22.97 0.70
CA GLU A 343 -28.95 21.62 1.23
C GLU A 343 -29.73 20.56 0.44
N GLU A 344 -30.96 20.85 0.00
CA GLU A 344 -31.74 19.94 -0.85
C GLU A 344 -31.23 19.90 -2.31
N ILE A 345 -30.78 21.03 -2.88
CA ILE A 345 -30.15 21.04 -4.21
C ILE A 345 -28.85 20.22 -4.21
N ALA A 346 -28.03 20.34 -3.16
CA ALA A 346 -26.83 19.49 -3.01
C ALA A 346 -27.17 18.00 -2.96
N LYS A 347 -28.22 17.58 -2.23
CA LYS A 347 -28.71 16.18 -2.21
C LYS A 347 -29.19 15.73 -3.59
N GLY A 348 -29.81 16.61 -4.36
CA GLY A 348 -30.24 16.33 -5.74
C GLY A 348 -29.07 16.11 -6.70
N ILE A 349 -28.07 16.99 -6.67
CA ILE A 349 -26.87 16.89 -7.52
C ILE A 349 -26.03 15.65 -7.17
N PHE A 350 -25.88 15.35 -5.88
CA PHE A 350 -25.08 14.23 -5.41
C PHE A 350 -25.90 12.96 -5.12
N ALA A 351 -27.09 12.79 -5.74
CA ALA A 351 -27.99 11.67 -5.44
C ALA A 351 -27.34 10.27 -5.57
N ASP A 352 -26.50 10.06 -6.60
CA ASP A 352 -25.80 8.78 -6.84
C ASP A 352 -24.64 8.51 -5.85
N TYR A 353 -24.26 9.49 -5.04
CA TYR A 353 -23.14 9.41 -4.08
C TYR A 353 -23.56 8.82 -2.72
N LYS A 354 -24.82 8.36 -2.59
CA LYS A 354 -25.40 7.83 -1.33
C LYS A 354 -25.29 8.82 -0.16
N VAL A 355 -25.69 10.07 -0.40
CA VAL A 355 -25.64 11.14 0.62
C VAL A 355 -26.44 10.73 1.87
N THR A 356 -25.77 10.72 3.03
CA THR A 356 -26.39 10.47 4.33
C THR A 356 -26.85 11.75 5.01
N GLU A 357 -26.12 12.85 4.80
CA GLU A 357 -26.44 14.19 5.29
C GLU A 357 -25.86 15.21 4.30
N ALA A 358 -26.57 16.31 4.05
CA ALA A 358 -25.99 17.51 3.47
C ALA A 358 -26.40 18.71 4.32
N ARG A 359 -25.43 19.53 4.70
CA ARG A 359 -25.58 20.58 5.71
C ARG A 359 -24.72 21.79 5.38
N CYS A 360 -25.28 22.98 5.46
CA CYS A 360 -24.52 24.22 5.36
C CYS A 360 -23.62 24.41 6.59
N THR A 361 -22.34 24.65 6.33
CA THR A 361 -21.29 24.87 7.34
C THR A 361 -20.89 26.33 7.46
N GLY A 362 -21.20 27.16 6.45
CA GLY A 362 -20.94 28.60 6.46
C GLY A 362 -21.30 29.28 5.15
N GLU A 363 -20.95 30.56 5.04
CA GLU A 363 -21.13 31.37 3.84
C GLU A 363 -19.78 31.91 3.34
N ALA A 364 -19.68 32.19 2.06
CA ALA A 364 -18.50 32.81 1.43
C ALA A 364 -18.92 33.92 0.45
N THR A 365 -17.99 34.81 0.10
CA THR A 365 -18.21 35.88 -0.89
C THR A 365 -17.00 36.03 -1.82
N LYS A 366 -17.27 36.34 -3.10
CA LYS A 366 -16.25 36.72 -4.10
C LYS A 366 -16.81 37.89 -4.90
N GLY A 367 -16.27 39.10 -4.69
CA GLY A 367 -16.79 40.33 -5.29
C GLY A 367 -18.26 40.58 -4.94
N LYS A 368 -19.14 40.50 -5.94
CA LYS A 368 -20.61 40.66 -5.80
C LYS A 368 -21.34 39.33 -5.56
N LEU A 369 -20.67 38.19 -5.68
CA LEU A 369 -21.26 36.87 -5.45
C LEU A 369 -21.19 36.46 -3.97
N SER A 370 -22.24 35.76 -3.53
CA SER A 370 -22.35 35.14 -2.22
C SER A 370 -22.72 33.67 -2.39
N PHE A 371 -22.18 32.81 -1.52
CA PHE A 371 -22.31 31.36 -1.64
C PHE A 371 -22.64 30.72 -0.28
N TYR A 372 -23.27 29.56 -0.32
CA TYR A 372 -23.36 28.62 0.79
C TYR A 372 -22.30 27.54 0.65
N ASN A 373 -21.52 27.31 1.71
CA ASN A 373 -20.60 26.19 1.82
C ASN A 373 -21.37 25.00 2.44
N ILE A 374 -21.51 23.92 1.68
CA ILE A 374 -22.24 22.71 2.07
C ILE A 374 -21.24 21.58 2.31
N SER A 375 -21.27 21.00 3.51
CA SER A 375 -20.72 19.67 3.77
C SER A 375 -21.72 18.62 3.29
N VAL A 376 -21.24 17.62 2.55
CA VAL A 376 -22.03 16.49 2.07
C VAL A 376 -21.38 15.19 2.55
N ALA A 377 -22.00 14.55 3.54
CA ALA A 377 -21.55 13.27 4.08
C ALA A 377 -22.07 12.10 3.23
N THR A 378 -21.18 11.16 2.92
CA THR A 378 -21.45 9.96 2.13
C THR A 378 -20.87 8.72 2.81
N GLU A 379 -21.19 7.52 2.34
CA GLU A 379 -20.50 6.28 2.76
C GLU A 379 -18.98 6.31 2.47
N ASP A 380 -18.55 7.16 1.52
CA ASP A 380 -17.18 7.26 1.03
C ASP A 380 -16.34 8.33 1.75
N GLY A 381 -16.97 9.22 2.53
CA GLY A 381 -16.33 10.35 3.21
C GLY A 381 -17.16 11.64 3.18
N GLU A 382 -16.56 12.72 3.66
CA GLU A 382 -17.12 14.08 3.59
C GLU A 382 -16.66 14.78 2.30
N MET A 383 -17.59 15.39 1.57
CA MET A 383 -17.32 16.23 0.41
C MET A 383 -17.64 17.68 0.76
N LEU A 384 -16.90 18.63 0.19
CA LEU A 384 -17.15 20.06 0.36
C LEU A 384 -17.64 20.63 -0.97
N ALA A 385 -18.82 21.26 -0.96
CA ALA A 385 -19.44 21.89 -2.11
C ALA A 385 -19.78 23.36 -1.83
N GLN A 386 -19.81 24.19 -2.87
CA GLN A 386 -20.16 25.59 -2.80
C GLN A 386 -21.26 25.91 -3.81
N LEU A 387 -22.41 26.40 -3.34
CA LEU A 387 -23.55 26.77 -4.16
C LEU A 387 -23.81 28.28 -4.11
N SER A 388 -24.10 28.90 -5.25
CA SER A 388 -24.45 30.33 -5.33
C SER A 388 -25.77 30.62 -4.63
N LYS A 389 -25.81 31.69 -3.81
CA LYS A 389 -27.07 32.13 -3.19
C LYS A 389 -28.13 32.50 -4.22
N LYS A 390 -27.74 33.09 -5.35
CA LYS A 390 -28.63 33.32 -6.48
C LYS A 390 -28.73 32.06 -7.34
N GLY A 391 -29.94 31.56 -7.55
CA GLY A 391 -30.23 30.45 -8.45
C GLY A 391 -29.72 29.05 -8.03
N GLY A 392 -28.99 28.92 -6.92
CA GLY A 392 -28.58 27.61 -6.39
C GLY A 392 -27.64 26.79 -7.28
N LYS A 393 -26.76 27.45 -8.05
CA LYS A 393 -25.82 26.77 -8.96
C LYS A 393 -24.62 26.23 -8.20
N LEU A 394 -24.20 25.00 -8.50
CA LEU A 394 -22.95 24.44 -7.98
C LEU A 394 -21.77 25.13 -8.65
N VAL A 395 -21.00 25.89 -7.88
CA VAL A 395 -19.85 26.66 -8.39
C VAL A 395 -18.55 25.89 -8.22
N MET A 396 -18.42 25.13 -7.13
CA MET A 396 -17.25 24.26 -6.89
C MET A 396 -17.64 23.09 -5.99
N PHE A 397 -16.96 21.94 -6.14
CA PHE A 397 -16.87 20.92 -5.09
C PHE A 397 -15.59 20.09 -5.17
N ASP A 398 -15.20 19.47 -4.06
CA ASP A 398 -14.17 18.41 -4.03
C ASP A 398 -14.54 17.27 -3.06
N SER A 399 -13.98 16.09 -3.31
CA SER A 399 -14.19 14.84 -2.57
C SER A 399 -12.83 14.19 -2.31
N TYR A 400 -12.31 14.38 -1.09
CA TYR A 400 -11.00 13.86 -0.67
C TYR A 400 -11.04 12.35 -0.38
N LYS A 401 -11.13 11.55 -1.44
CA LYS A 401 -10.92 10.09 -1.41
C LYS A 401 -10.08 9.67 -2.61
N GLU A 402 -8.98 8.99 -2.32
CA GLU A 402 -8.04 8.43 -3.30
C GLU A 402 -8.75 7.51 -4.32
N CYS A 403 -8.13 7.39 -5.50
CA CYS A 403 -8.50 6.46 -6.55
C CYS A 403 -7.25 5.64 -6.88
N ALA A 404 -7.33 4.31 -6.90
CA ALA A 404 -6.17 3.42 -7.03
C ALA A 404 -6.26 2.44 -8.21
N GLU A 405 -7.43 2.29 -8.83
CA GLU A 405 -7.66 1.37 -9.96
C GLU A 405 -8.24 2.08 -11.19
N HIS A 406 -7.97 1.55 -12.38
CA HIS A 406 -8.57 1.98 -13.66
C HIS A 406 -9.74 1.06 -14.03
N ASN A 407 -10.87 1.20 -13.34
CA ASN A 407 -12.07 0.38 -13.57
C ASN A 407 -13.00 0.98 -14.65
N PHE A 408 -12.90 2.28 -14.91
CA PHE A 408 -13.62 3.03 -15.92
C PHE A 408 -12.63 3.66 -16.89
N SER A 409 -12.81 3.44 -18.20
CA SER A 409 -11.97 4.05 -19.23
C SER A 409 -12.21 5.56 -19.35
N VAL A 410 -11.18 6.30 -19.78
CA VAL A 410 -11.23 7.73 -20.10
C VAL A 410 -12.49 8.13 -20.90
N ASP A 411 -12.87 7.38 -21.93
CA ASP A 411 -14.10 7.66 -22.71
C ASP A 411 -15.37 7.60 -21.85
N ARG A 412 -15.47 6.63 -20.93
CA ARG A 412 -16.63 6.53 -20.02
C ARG A 412 -16.61 7.63 -18.95
N CYS A 413 -15.45 8.14 -18.58
CA CYS A 413 -15.34 9.32 -17.72
C CYS A 413 -15.89 10.60 -18.40
N LYS A 414 -15.79 10.71 -19.74
CA LYS A 414 -16.42 11.80 -20.51
C LYS A 414 -17.95 11.76 -20.38
N ASP A 415 -18.55 10.58 -20.50
CA ASP A 415 -19.99 10.39 -20.28
C ASP A 415 -20.38 10.82 -18.84
N ILE A 416 -19.67 10.30 -17.84
CA ILE A 416 -19.95 10.53 -16.41
C ILE A 416 -19.89 12.04 -16.08
N ALA A 417 -18.87 12.74 -16.57
CA ALA A 417 -18.76 14.19 -16.37
C ALA A 417 -19.87 14.97 -17.10
N THR A 418 -20.28 14.52 -18.30
CA THR A 418 -21.37 15.15 -19.06
C THR A 418 -22.72 14.98 -18.36
N ASP A 419 -23.03 13.77 -17.88
CA ASP A 419 -24.24 13.49 -17.10
C ASP A 419 -24.26 14.27 -15.77
N PHE A 420 -23.11 14.38 -15.09
CA PHE A 420 -22.97 15.16 -13.86
C PHE A 420 -23.20 16.67 -14.08
N LEU A 421 -22.58 17.28 -15.09
CA LEU A 421 -22.77 18.71 -15.37
C LEU A 421 -24.23 19.04 -15.71
N LYS A 422 -24.90 18.13 -16.43
CA LYS A 422 -26.33 18.22 -16.69
C LYS A 422 -27.17 18.12 -15.42
N ALA A 423 -26.82 17.23 -14.48
CA ALA A 423 -27.47 17.15 -13.16
C ALA A 423 -27.24 18.40 -12.29
N ALA A 424 -26.05 19.01 -12.38
CA ALA A 424 -25.73 20.30 -11.78
C ALA A 424 -26.40 21.52 -12.48
N GLY A 425 -27.12 21.30 -13.58
CA GLY A 425 -27.85 22.32 -14.31
C GLY A 425 -26.98 23.21 -15.20
N TYR A 426 -25.90 22.66 -15.75
CA TYR A 426 -25.13 23.25 -16.85
C TYR A 426 -25.53 22.57 -18.17
N GLU A 427 -26.01 23.36 -19.13
CA GLU A 427 -26.51 22.89 -20.42
C GLU A 427 -25.71 23.51 -21.59
N ASN A 428 -25.76 22.87 -22.75
CA ASN A 428 -25.04 23.28 -23.97
C ASN A 428 -23.51 23.43 -23.79
N VAL A 429 -22.95 22.79 -22.76
CA VAL A 429 -21.50 22.66 -22.57
C VAL A 429 -20.96 21.50 -23.41
N LYS A 430 -19.74 21.66 -23.93
CA LYS A 430 -19.02 20.65 -24.72
C LYS A 430 -17.61 20.49 -24.19
N LEU A 431 -17.18 19.24 -24.08
CA LEU A 431 -15.80 18.86 -23.77
C LEU A 431 -14.83 19.47 -24.81
N VAL A 432 -13.82 20.19 -24.32
CA VAL A 432 -12.74 20.77 -25.12
C VAL A 432 -11.39 20.11 -24.87
N TRP A 433 -11.16 19.57 -23.66
CA TRP A 433 -9.89 18.98 -23.24
C TRP A 433 -10.08 17.78 -22.30
N VAL A 434 -9.12 16.83 -22.33
CA VAL A 434 -9.03 15.71 -21.38
C VAL A 434 -7.57 15.41 -21.04
N SER A 435 -7.32 15.13 -19.76
CA SER A 435 -6.04 14.73 -19.20
C SER A 435 -6.20 13.60 -18.18
N GLU A 436 -5.71 12.42 -18.53
CA GLU A 436 -5.57 11.27 -17.63
C GLU A 436 -4.34 11.48 -16.73
N ASN A 437 -4.56 11.60 -15.42
CA ASN A 437 -3.54 11.82 -14.40
C ASN A 437 -3.62 10.67 -13.38
N GLY A 438 -2.77 9.65 -13.60
CA GLY A 438 -2.91 8.38 -12.92
C GLY A 438 -4.33 7.84 -13.11
N THR A 439 -4.99 7.54 -12.00
CA THR A 439 -6.35 6.99 -11.88
C THR A 439 -7.46 8.05 -11.87
N THR A 440 -7.17 9.26 -12.36
CA THR A 440 -8.13 10.37 -12.41
C THR A 440 -8.17 11.02 -13.79
N CYS A 441 -9.37 11.20 -14.33
CA CYS A 441 -9.62 11.83 -15.62
C CYS A 441 -10.08 13.28 -15.41
N ASN A 442 -9.23 14.24 -15.76
CA ASN A 442 -9.52 15.67 -15.69
C ASN A 442 -10.04 16.13 -17.05
N ILE A 443 -11.15 16.85 -17.07
CA ILE A 443 -11.93 17.14 -18.28
C ILE A 443 -12.38 18.60 -18.23
N ASN A 444 -12.04 19.38 -19.26
CA ASN A 444 -12.53 20.75 -19.38
C ASN A 444 -13.69 20.80 -20.38
N PHE A 445 -14.75 21.50 -20.00
CA PHE A 445 -15.91 21.80 -20.83
C PHE A 445 -16.01 23.31 -21.03
N CYS A 446 -16.52 23.74 -22.17
CA CYS A 446 -16.86 25.14 -22.46
C CYS A 446 -18.31 25.24 -22.94
N TYR A 447 -18.98 26.36 -22.67
CA TYR A 447 -20.28 26.65 -23.28
C TYR A 447 -20.18 26.70 -24.82
N VAL A 448 -21.27 26.34 -25.51
CA VAL A 448 -21.36 26.42 -26.97
C VAL A 448 -22.58 27.24 -27.38
N GLN A 449 -22.34 28.35 -28.07
CA GLN A 449 -23.40 29.22 -28.61
C GLN A 449 -23.37 29.17 -30.13
N ASN A 450 -24.50 28.82 -30.78
CA ASN A 450 -24.62 28.75 -32.24
C ASN A 450 -23.55 27.87 -32.96
N GLY A 451 -22.92 26.93 -32.24
CA GLY A 451 -21.82 26.09 -32.73
C GLY A 451 -20.41 26.63 -32.46
N VAL A 452 -20.29 27.86 -31.95
CA VAL A 452 -19.02 28.47 -31.51
C VAL A 452 -18.72 28.07 -30.08
N THR A 453 -17.48 27.66 -29.81
CA THR A 453 -17.03 27.22 -28.47
C THR A 453 -16.52 28.42 -27.67
N ILE A 454 -17.06 28.66 -26.47
CA ILE A 454 -16.80 29.87 -25.68
C ILE A 454 -15.81 29.54 -24.55
N TYR A 455 -14.52 29.75 -24.77
CA TYR A 455 -13.49 29.46 -23.76
C TYR A 455 -13.61 30.27 -22.45
N PRO A 456 -14.08 31.53 -22.46
CA PRO A 456 -14.39 32.26 -21.22
C PRO A 456 -15.46 31.61 -20.34
N ASP A 457 -16.28 30.71 -20.88
CA ASP A 457 -17.33 29.99 -20.14
C ASP A 457 -16.87 28.55 -19.82
N MET A 458 -15.71 28.42 -19.18
CA MET A 458 -15.10 27.11 -18.86
C MET A 458 -15.60 26.51 -17.54
N ILE A 459 -15.74 25.18 -17.52
CA ILE A 459 -15.95 24.33 -16.35
C ILE A 459 -14.88 23.22 -16.36
N LYS A 460 -14.11 23.07 -15.27
CA LYS A 460 -13.15 21.99 -15.06
C LYS A 460 -13.80 20.87 -14.24
N VAL A 461 -13.63 19.59 -14.61
CA VAL A 461 -14.27 18.43 -13.95
C VAL A 461 -13.25 17.30 -13.76
N LYS A 462 -13.23 16.68 -12.57
CA LYS A 462 -12.29 15.63 -12.15
C LYS A 462 -13.05 14.32 -11.88
N VAL A 463 -12.76 13.23 -12.59
CA VAL A 463 -13.46 11.93 -12.49
C VAL A 463 -12.54 10.85 -11.93
N CYS A 464 -13.04 10.05 -10.99
CA CYS A 464 -12.32 8.92 -10.40
C CYS A 464 -12.50 7.65 -11.25
N GLU A 465 -11.42 7.11 -11.81
CA GLU A 465 -11.47 5.93 -12.69
C GLU A 465 -11.71 4.62 -11.94
N GLU A 466 -11.53 4.58 -10.62
CA GLU A 466 -11.88 3.42 -9.80
C GLU A 466 -13.40 3.31 -9.58
N ARG A 467 -14.04 4.46 -9.33
CA ARG A 467 -15.41 4.55 -8.81
C ARG A 467 -16.45 4.95 -9.85
N GLY A 468 -16.04 5.57 -10.96
CA GLY A 468 -16.95 6.08 -11.99
C GLY A 468 -17.79 7.27 -11.52
N LEU A 469 -17.24 8.08 -10.62
CA LEU A 469 -17.88 9.26 -10.01
C LEU A 469 -17.00 10.51 -10.20
N VAL A 470 -17.63 11.68 -10.24
CA VAL A 470 -16.92 12.97 -10.23
C VAL A 470 -16.42 13.22 -8.81
N THR A 471 -15.14 13.55 -8.66
CA THR A 471 -14.51 13.86 -7.35
C THR A 471 -14.11 15.32 -7.21
N GLY A 472 -14.34 16.14 -8.23
CA GLY A 472 -14.41 17.58 -8.07
C GLY A 472 -14.89 18.28 -9.34
N ALA A 473 -15.36 19.51 -9.18
CA ALA A 473 -15.65 20.41 -10.29
C ALA A 473 -15.37 21.86 -9.90
N GLU A 474 -14.96 22.66 -10.89
CA GLU A 474 -14.73 24.10 -10.81
C GLU A 474 -15.56 24.74 -11.94
N ALA A 475 -16.43 25.68 -11.59
CA ALA A 475 -17.30 26.40 -12.52
C ALA A 475 -17.33 27.92 -12.25
N MET A 476 -16.43 28.46 -11.41
CA MET A 476 -16.34 29.90 -11.12
C MET A 476 -16.15 30.71 -12.40
N THR A 477 -15.28 30.26 -13.32
CA THR A 477 -15.05 30.90 -14.61
C THR A 477 -16.34 30.98 -15.43
N TYR A 478 -17.09 29.87 -15.59
CA TYR A 478 -18.41 29.89 -16.20
C TYR A 478 -19.36 30.88 -15.52
N VAL A 479 -19.57 30.79 -14.21
CA VAL A 479 -20.64 31.58 -13.55
C VAL A 479 -20.32 33.07 -13.39
N MET A 480 -19.05 33.46 -13.54
CA MET A 480 -18.62 34.86 -13.59
C MET A 480 -18.82 35.49 -14.97
N ASN A 481 -18.65 34.71 -16.05
CA ASN A 481 -18.55 35.24 -17.41
C ASN A 481 -19.80 34.99 -18.27
N HIS A 482 -20.56 33.94 -17.95
CA HIS A 482 -21.58 33.42 -18.85
C HIS A 482 -22.69 34.43 -19.16
N SER A 483 -22.76 34.76 -20.45
CA SER A 483 -23.72 35.67 -21.03
C SER A 483 -24.02 35.27 -22.48
N GLN A 484 -25.18 35.66 -22.99
CA GLN A 484 -25.48 35.51 -24.41
C GLN A 484 -24.71 36.59 -25.19
N ARG A 485 -23.81 36.17 -26.07
CA ARG A 485 -22.91 37.04 -26.82
C ARG A 485 -23.48 37.38 -28.19
N ASP A 486 -23.29 38.61 -28.67
CA ASP A 486 -23.59 38.96 -30.06
C ASP A 486 -22.41 38.54 -30.94
N ILE A 487 -22.42 37.29 -31.39
CA ILE A 487 -21.28 36.68 -32.09
C ILE A 487 -21.31 37.10 -33.57
N PRO A 488 -20.29 37.84 -34.07
CA PRO A 488 -20.26 38.26 -35.47
C PRO A 488 -20.06 37.06 -36.40
N ALA A 489 -20.48 37.21 -37.66
CA ALA A 489 -20.10 36.26 -38.70
C ALA A 489 -18.59 36.32 -38.97
N ALA A 490 -17.94 35.18 -39.18
CA ALA A 490 -16.56 35.12 -39.62
C ALA A 490 -16.42 35.70 -41.04
N THR A 491 -15.59 36.72 -41.22
CA THR A 491 -15.25 37.27 -42.54
C THR A 491 -14.23 36.39 -43.27
N VAL A 492 -13.35 35.74 -42.51
CA VAL A 492 -12.34 34.79 -43.01
C VAL A 492 -12.91 33.39 -43.02
N THR A 493 -12.78 32.68 -44.15
CA THR A 493 -13.19 31.26 -44.22
C THR A 493 -12.16 30.34 -43.58
N GLU A 494 -12.60 29.17 -43.09
CA GLU A 494 -11.72 28.13 -42.53
C GLU A 494 -10.51 27.81 -43.44
N ALA A 495 -10.73 27.74 -44.75
CA ALA A 495 -9.69 27.46 -45.73
C ALA A 495 -8.65 28.60 -45.89
N GLN A 496 -9.05 29.85 -45.64
CA GLN A 496 -8.13 30.99 -45.60
C GLN A 496 -7.37 31.01 -44.26
N ALA A 497 -8.08 30.84 -43.14
CA ALA A 497 -7.45 30.79 -41.82
C ALA A 497 -6.43 29.65 -41.73
N LYS A 498 -6.74 28.46 -42.27
CA LYS A 498 -5.81 27.33 -42.38
C LYS A 498 -4.56 27.61 -43.23
N SER A 499 -4.56 28.66 -44.07
CA SER A 499 -3.39 29.07 -44.85
C SER A 499 -2.44 30.03 -44.12
N ALA A 500 -2.81 30.52 -42.94
CA ALA A 500 -1.91 31.26 -42.04
C ALA A 500 -1.02 30.32 -41.19
N ILE A 501 -1.53 29.12 -40.87
CA ILE A 501 -0.86 28.10 -40.04
C ILE A 501 0.41 27.58 -40.74
N ASP A 502 1.45 27.26 -39.95
CA ASP A 502 2.62 26.53 -40.46
C ASP A 502 2.22 25.20 -41.12
N GLY A 503 2.50 25.07 -42.41
CA GLY A 503 2.13 23.91 -43.24
C GLY A 503 2.81 22.58 -42.88
N ARG A 504 3.62 22.54 -41.81
CA ARG A 504 4.12 21.31 -41.18
C ARG A 504 3.13 20.69 -40.19
N ILE A 505 2.15 21.45 -39.68
CA ILE A 505 1.15 20.96 -38.73
C ILE A 505 0.09 20.13 -39.48
N GLU A 506 0.00 18.85 -39.15
CA GLU A 506 -1.07 17.97 -39.62
C GLU A 506 -2.35 18.29 -38.85
N VAL A 507 -3.12 19.28 -39.35
CA VAL A 507 -4.41 19.70 -38.78
C VAL A 507 -5.44 18.58 -38.89
N THR A 508 -5.84 18.04 -37.74
CA THR A 508 -6.79 16.93 -37.58
C THR A 508 -8.24 17.38 -37.42
N SER A 509 -8.48 18.59 -36.89
CA SER A 509 -9.83 19.17 -36.76
C SER A 509 -9.84 20.69 -36.67
N SER A 510 -10.98 21.29 -36.99
CA SER A 510 -11.23 22.73 -36.98
C SER A 510 -12.57 23.05 -36.28
N ARG A 511 -12.67 24.23 -35.65
CA ARG A 511 -13.93 24.80 -35.13
C ARG A 511 -13.86 26.31 -35.00
N LEU A 512 -15.01 26.98 -34.95
CA LEU A 512 -15.07 28.36 -34.44
C LEU A 512 -15.04 28.35 -32.91
N ALA A 513 -14.25 29.26 -32.33
CA ALA A 513 -14.15 29.48 -30.91
C ALA A 513 -14.10 30.98 -30.59
N ILE A 514 -14.57 31.38 -29.41
CA ILE A 514 -14.23 32.66 -28.80
C ILE A 514 -13.20 32.40 -27.71
N ILE A 515 -12.09 33.15 -27.75
CA ILE A 515 -11.02 33.12 -26.75
C ILE A 515 -10.85 34.51 -26.11
N PRO A 516 -10.49 34.59 -24.83
CA PRO A 516 -10.01 35.83 -24.23
C PRO A 516 -8.55 36.08 -24.67
N LEU A 517 -8.27 37.24 -25.26
CA LEU A 517 -6.92 37.67 -25.66
C LEU A 517 -6.74 39.14 -25.29
N ASN A 518 -5.68 39.46 -24.55
CA ASN A 518 -5.37 40.84 -24.08
C ASN A 518 -6.52 41.57 -23.35
N GLY A 519 -7.50 40.84 -22.80
CA GLY A 519 -8.68 41.41 -22.13
C GLY A 519 -9.95 41.50 -23.00
N GLU A 520 -9.88 41.22 -24.30
CA GLU A 520 -11.03 41.19 -25.21
C GLU A 520 -11.44 39.75 -25.59
N GLU A 521 -12.71 39.53 -25.93
CA GLU A 521 -13.20 38.26 -26.50
C GLU A 521 -13.09 38.27 -28.03
N ILE A 522 -12.20 37.45 -28.59
CA ILE A 522 -11.93 37.38 -30.04
C ILE A 522 -12.50 36.09 -30.62
N LEU A 523 -13.25 36.20 -31.72
CA LEU A 523 -13.73 35.09 -32.53
C LEU A 523 -12.60 34.57 -33.44
N CYS A 524 -12.22 33.31 -33.25
CA CYS A 524 -11.15 32.64 -34.00
C CYS A 524 -11.66 31.36 -34.69
N HIS A 525 -10.96 30.95 -35.74
CA HIS A 525 -10.88 29.55 -36.14
C HIS A 525 -9.81 28.88 -35.28
N GLU A 526 -10.23 27.93 -34.45
CA GLU A 526 -9.34 27.00 -33.75
C GLU A 526 -9.05 25.81 -34.65
N PHE A 527 -7.78 25.44 -34.76
CA PHE A 527 -7.30 24.25 -35.45
C PHE A 527 -6.49 23.38 -34.49
N ALA A 528 -6.94 22.15 -34.27
CA ALA A 528 -6.15 21.13 -33.59
C ALA A 528 -5.35 20.33 -34.64
N GLY A 529 -4.09 20.03 -34.34
CA GLY A 529 -3.21 19.24 -35.20
C GLY A 529 -1.97 18.74 -34.48
N SER A 530 -1.05 18.11 -35.20
CA SER A 530 0.21 17.62 -34.64
C SER A 530 1.42 17.89 -35.53
N PHE A 531 2.60 18.03 -34.93
CA PHE A 531 3.89 18.10 -35.62
C PHE A 531 5.01 17.54 -34.73
N ASP A 532 5.90 16.74 -35.31
CA ASP A 532 7.08 16.11 -34.67
C ASP A 532 6.82 15.39 -33.32
N GLY A 533 5.61 14.88 -33.12
CA GLY A 533 5.18 14.17 -31.90
C GLY A 533 4.52 15.04 -30.83
N SER A 534 4.43 16.36 -31.05
CA SER A 534 3.64 17.29 -30.22
C SER A 534 2.26 17.54 -30.84
N ASP A 535 1.23 17.66 -30.01
CA ASP A 535 -0.10 18.12 -30.43
C ASP A 535 -0.22 19.64 -30.17
N TYR A 536 -0.92 20.35 -31.04
CA TYR A 536 -1.05 21.81 -31.02
C TYR A 536 -2.50 22.26 -31.19
N PHE A 537 -2.85 23.41 -30.60
CA PHE A 537 -4.05 24.19 -30.93
C PHE A 537 -3.64 25.56 -31.45
N VAL A 538 -3.99 25.87 -32.69
CA VAL A 538 -3.67 27.14 -33.37
C VAL A 538 -4.96 27.95 -33.51
N TYR A 539 -4.94 29.19 -33.06
CA TYR A 539 -6.07 30.13 -33.13
C TYR A 539 -5.75 31.23 -34.14
N VAL A 540 -6.60 31.34 -35.15
CA VAL A 540 -6.49 32.32 -36.23
C VAL A 540 -7.72 33.22 -36.21
N ASP A 541 -7.54 34.53 -36.14
CA ASP A 541 -8.63 35.51 -36.04
C ASP A 541 -9.62 35.36 -37.23
N ALA A 542 -10.91 35.29 -36.92
CA ALA A 542 -11.95 35.02 -37.92
C ALA A 542 -12.37 36.26 -38.74
N GLN A 543 -11.78 37.42 -38.49
CA GLN A 543 -11.99 38.69 -39.17
C GLN A 543 -10.75 39.17 -39.93
N THR A 544 -9.54 39.08 -39.35
CA THR A 544 -8.27 39.47 -39.98
C THR A 544 -7.60 38.31 -40.72
N GLY A 545 -7.67 37.09 -40.16
CA GLY A 545 -6.99 35.91 -40.69
C GLY A 545 -5.54 35.76 -40.20
N GLU A 546 -5.15 36.52 -39.18
CA GLU A 546 -3.83 36.45 -38.56
C GLU A 546 -3.80 35.37 -37.46
N GLU A 547 -2.67 34.67 -37.32
CA GLU A 547 -2.44 33.73 -36.20
C GLU A 547 -2.26 34.55 -34.91
N VAL A 548 -3.18 34.40 -33.97
CA VAL A 548 -3.21 35.18 -32.72
C VAL A 548 -2.70 34.41 -31.51
N GLN A 549 -2.75 33.08 -31.55
CA GLN A 549 -2.22 32.23 -30.49
C GLN A 549 -1.90 30.81 -30.97
N VAL A 550 -0.82 30.24 -30.45
CA VAL A 550 -0.49 28.81 -30.59
C VAL A 550 -0.29 28.25 -29.20
N LEU A 551 -1.04 27.19 -28.88
CA LEU A 551 -0.87 26.39 -27.67
C LEU A 551 -0.28 25.02 -28.02
N THR A 552 0.49 24.44 -27.12
CA THR A 552 1.09 23.11 -27.24
C THR A 552 0.62 22.19 -26.12
N VAL A 553 0.38 20.92 -26.46
CA VAL A 553 0.16 19.87 -25.47
C VAL A 553 1.51 19.36 -24.98
N ILE A 554 1.77 19.46 -23.68
CA ILE A 554 2.92 18.81 -23.04
C ILE A 554 2.47 17.62 -22.19
N GLY A 555 3.31 16.59 -22.12
CA GLY A 555 3.21 15.56 -21.09
C GLY A 555 3.90 16.03 -19.81
N THR A 556 3.18 16.00 -18.69
CA THR A 556 3.70 16.32 -17.35
C THR A 556 3.70 15.07 -16.48
N ALA A 557 4.24 15.16 -15.26
CA ALA A 557 4.06 14.11 -14.24
C ALA A 557 2.60 14.00 -13.74
N GLN A 558 1.72 14.90 -14.18
CA GLN A 558 0.31 15.02 -13.81
C GLN A 558 -0.63 14.82 -15.03
N GLY A 559 -0.19 14.05 -16.03
CA GLY A 559 -0.96 13.75 -17.25
C GLY A 559 -0.54 14.60 -18.44
N ARG A 560 -1.50 15.17 -19.18
CA ARG A 560 -1.27 16.14 -20.26
C ARG A 560 -1.77 17.54 -19.88
N ALA A 561 -0.97 18.56 -20.15
CA ALA A 561 -1.35 19.97 -19.99
C ALA A 561 -1.33 20.68 -21.34
N VAL A 562 -2.15 21.73 -21.48
CA VAL A 562 -2.10 22.67 -22.60
C VAL A 562 -1.42 23.94 -22.08
N LEU A 563 -0.34 24.36 -22.74
CA LEU A 563 0.39 25.60 -22.48
C LEU A 563 0.37 26.51 -23.70
#